data_AF-A0A933FFU5-F1
#
_entry.id   AF-A0A933FFU5-F1
#
_cell.length_a   1.000
_cell.length_b   1.000
_cell.length_c   1.000
_cell.angle_alpha   90.00
_cell.angle_beta   90.00
_cell.angle_gamma   90.00
#
_symmetry.space_group_name_H-M   'P 1'
#
loop_
_entity.id
_entity.type
_entity.pdbx_description
1 polymer ?
#
loop_
_entity_poly.entity_id
_entity_poly.type
_entity_poly.pdbx_seq_one_letter_code
_entity_poly.pdbx_strand_id
1 'polypeptide(L)' 'MRKLTAFNFITLNGFFKGPNEDIGWHRHGGEEAAFSEEGLEQDNILLFGRKTYE' A
#
# COMPACT_ATOMS: atom_id res chain seq x y z
N MET A 1 -9.17 1.68 21.17
CA MET A 1 -8.48 2.89 20.66
C MET A 1 -8.29 2.72 19.16
N ARG A 2 -8.54 3.76 18.37
CA ARG A 2 -8.30 3.70 16.92
C ARG A 2 -6.79 3.67 16.65
N LYS A 3 -6.36 2.92 15.65
CA LYS A 3 -4.95 2.84 15.21
C LYS A 3 -4.82 3.58 13.89
N LEU A 4 -3.73 4.34 13.73
CA LEU A 4 -3.32 4.83 12.43
C LEU A 4 -2.31 3.83 11.86
N THR A 5 -2.65 3.21 10.74
CA THR A 5 -1.83 2.22 10.07
C THR A 5 -1.37 2.75 8.72
N ALA A 6 -0.19 2.31 8.28
CA ALA A 6 0.34 2.58 6.95
C ALA A 6 0.71 1.25 6.30
N PHE A 7 0.20 1.02 5.09
CA PHE A 7 0.44 -0.17 4.30
C PHE A 7 1.04 0.25 2.96
N ASN A 8 2.26 -0.20 2.66
CA ASN A 8 2.98 0.12 1.43
C ASN A 8 3.89 -1.04 1.02
N PHE A 9 4.09 -1.21 -0.28
CA PHE A 9 5.19 -2.00 -0.81
C PHE A 9 6.41 -1.09 -0.96
N ILE A 10 7.56 -1.52 -0.45
CA ILE A 10 8.84 -0.81 -0.57
C ILE A 10 9.92 -1.73 -1.10
N THR A 11 10.83 -1.17 -1.90
CA THR A 11 12.06 -1.85 -2.31
C THR A 11 12.99 -2.04 -1.13
N LEU A 12 13.97 -2.93 -1.27
CA LEU A 12 14.98 -3.18 -0.22
C LEU A 12 15.77 -1.90 0.16
N ASN A 13 15.98 -1.00 -0.80
CA ASN A 13 16.65 0.28 -0.58
C ASN A 13 15.69 1.43 -0.20
N GLY A 14 14.42 1.14 0.11
CA GLY A 14 13.52 2.07 0.78
C GLY A 14 12.66 2.97 -0.12
N PHE A 15 12.44 2.59 -1.39
CA PHE A 15 11.59 3.35 -2.31
C PHE A 15 10.27 2.62 -2.58
N PHE A 16 9.16 3.35 -2.62
CA PHE A 16 7.84 2.78 -2.97
C PHE A 16 7.50 2.95 -4.47
N LYS A 17 8.26 3.77 -5.19
CA LYS A 17 8.17 4.01 -6.64
C LYS A 17 9.56 3.89 -7.26
N GLY A 18 9.63 3.30 -8.45
CA GLY A 18 10.78 3.36 -9.34
C GLY A 18 10.86 4.69 -10.10
N PRO A 19 11.85 4.83 -11.00
CA PRO A 19 11.93 5.96 -11.91
C PRO A 19 10.63 6.14 -12.72
N ASN A 20 10.27 7.39 -13.02
CA ASN A 20 9.03 7.72 -13.74
C ASN A 20 7.75 7.20 -13.09
N GLU A 21 7.74 7.14 -11.75
CA GLU A 21 6.60 6.67 -10.94
C GLU A 21 6.23 5.20 -11.13
N ASP A 22 7.16 4.38 -11.65
CA ASP A 22 6.92 2.97 -11.88
C ASP A 22 6.61 2.20 -10.58
N ILE A 23 5.55 1.40 -10.62
CA ILE A 23 5.16 0.48 -9.54
C ILE A 23 5.14 -0.98 -10.02
N GLY A 24 5.52 -1.27 -11.27
CA GLY A 24 5.50 -2.62 -11.85
C GLY A 24 6.52 -3.59 -11.24
N TRP A 25 7.41 -3.11 -10.37
CA TRP A 25 8.42 -3.92 -9.69
C TRP A 25 7.83 -4.78 -8.56
N HIS A 26 6.72 -4.36 -7.93
CA HIS A 26 6.08 -5.16 -6.88
C HIS A 26 5.16 -6.21 -7.51
N ARG A 27 5.19 -7.44 -6.98
CA ARG A 27 4.30 -8.53 -7.41
C ARG A 27 3.29 -8.79 -6.31
N HIS A 28 2.04 -9.00 -6.70
CA HIS A 28 1.00 -9.46 -5.80
C HIS A 28 0.92 -10.99 -5.89
N GLY A 29 1.29 -11.67 -4.80
CA GLY A 29 0.97 -13.07 -4.58
C GLY A 29 -0.36 -13.20 -3.83
N GLY A 30 -0.74 -14.45 -3.53
CA GLY A 30 -1.99 -14.72 -2.82
C GLY A 30 -1.97 -14.30 -1.34
N GLU A 31 -0.80 -14.34 -0.69
CA GLU A 31 -0.65 -13.96 0.72
C GLU A 31 -0.75 -12.44 0.90
N GLU A 32 -0.07 -11.68 0.05
CA GLU A 32 -0.07 -10.21 0.12
C GLU A 32 -1.46 -9.63 -0.17
N ALA A 33 -2.21 -10.26 -1.08
CA ALA A 33 -3.60 -9.92 -1.36
C ALA A 33 -4.49 -10.17 -0.13
N ALA A 34 -4.40 -11.36 0.48
CA ALA A 34 -5.18 -11.71 1.67
C ALA A 34 -4.89 -10.76 2.84
N PHE A 35 -3.62 -10.39 3.06
CA PHE A 35 -3.26 -9.43 4.10
C PHE A 35 -3.80 -8.03 3.82
N SER A 36 -3.79 -7.60 2.55
CA SER A 36 -4.40 -6.32 2.17
C SER A 36 -5.91 -6.35 2.37
N GLU A 37 -6.58 -7.46 2.09
CA GLU A 37 -8.02 -7.61 2.31
C GLU A 37 -8.37 -7.56 3.80
N GLU A 38 -7.65 -8.31 4.64
CA GLU A 38 -7.81 -8.26 6.10
C GLU A 38 -7.59 -6.85 6.65
N GLY A 39 -6.56 -6.15 6.15
CA GLY A 39 -6.26 -4.77 6.54
C GLY A 39 -7.32 -3.75 6.08
N LEU A 40 -8.15 -4.10 5.09
CA LEU A 40 -9.23 -3.28 4.54
C LEU A 40 -10.61 -3.62 5.13
N GLU A 41 -10.71 -4.59 6.04
CA GLU A 41 -11.97 -4.94 6.72
C GLU A 41 -12.62 -3.72 7.41
N GLN A 42 -13.90 -3.87 7.75
CA GLN A 42 -14.83 -2.76 8.07
C GLN A 42 -14.32 -1.78 9.16
N ASP A 43 -14.78 -0.52 9.07
CA ASP A 43 -14.45 0.64 9.94
C ASP A 43 -13.10 1.34 9.73
N ASN A 44 -12.52 1.25 8.53
CA ASN A 44 -11.32 2.00 8.15
C ASN A 44 -11.61 3.24 7.27
N ILE A 45 -10.84 4.31 7.47
CA ILE A 45 -10.82 5.47 6.58
C ILE A 45 -9.51 5.42 5.78
N LEU A 46 -9.63 5.37 4.46
CA LEU A 46 -8.47 5.50 3.58
C LEU A 46 -8.06 6.97 3.46
N LEU A 47 -6.80 7.26 3.75
CA LEU A 47 -6.22 8.59 3.69
C LEU A 47 -5.06 8.61 2.70
N PHE A 48 -5.19 9.42 1.65
CA PHE A 48 -4.20 9.53 0.59
C PHE A 48 -3.85 11.00 0.32
N GLY A 49 -2.63 11.26 -0.13
CA GLY A 49 -2.28 12.52 -0.75
C GLY A 49 -2.84 12.61 -2.17
N ARG A 50 -2.98 13.83 -2.71
CA ARG A 50 -3.54 14.09 -4.06
C ARG A 50 -2.95 13.17 -5.15
N LYS A 51 -1.62 13.00 -5.17
CA LYS A 51 -0.91 12.20 -6.19
C LYS A 51 -1.12 10.69 -6.12
N THR A 52 -1.59 10.18 -4.99
CA THR A 52 -1.98 8.78 -4.85
C THR A 52 -3.46 8.59 -5.14
N TYR A 53 -4.25 9.65 -5.04
CA TYR A 53 -5.69 9.64 -5.32
C TYR A 53 -6.03 9.82 -6.80
N GLU A 54 -5.26 10.66 -7.51
CA GLU A 54 -5.29 10.83 -8.98
C GLU A 54 -4.90 9.54 -9.70
#